data_AF-A0A522RHA9-F1
#
_entry.id   AF-A0A522RHA9-F1
#
_cell.length_a   1.000
_cell.length_b   1.000
_cell.length_c   1.000
_cell.angle_alpha   90.00
_cell.angle_beta   90.00
_cell.angle_gamma   90.00
#
_symmetry.space_group_name_H-M   'P 1'
#
loop_
_entity.id
_entity.type
_entity.pdbx_description
1 polymer ?
#
loop_
_entity_poly.entity_id
_entity_poly.type
_entity_poly.pdbx_seq_one_letter_code
_entity_poly.pdbx_strand_id
1 'polypeptide(L)'
;NRRTRELSPEDINKIASTYHSWRDLSLCPSKAGTLPREEKPPRPHKADTHPKEGNYKDIPGFCASVAMSKVAELDYVLTPGRYVGLPGEEDDFDFNERFSALKKQLDEQLKEEVRLNELIKENLANIKLND
;
A
#
# COMPACT_ATOMS: atom_id res chain seq x y z
N ASN A 1 14.65 -6.52 3.78
CA ASN A 1 15.08 -5.74 2.60
C ASN A 1 13.92 -5.67 1.62
N ARG A 2 13.07 -4.62 1.63
CA ARG A 2 11.92 -4.47 0.69
C ARG A 2 12.36 -4.04 -0.72
N ARG A 3 13.63 -4.25 -1.10
CA ARG A 3 14.21 -3.68 -2.33
C ARG A 3 14.03 -4.56 -3.58
N THR A 4 13.71 -5.84 -3.43
CA THR A 4 13.57 -6.75 -4.58
C THR A 4 12.44 -7.72 -4.32
N ARG A 5 11.23 -7.34 -4.78
CA ARG A 5 10.16 -8.31 -5.01
C ARG A 5 10.34 -8.82 -6.44
N GLU A 6 10.57 -10.12 -6.59
CA GLU A 6 10.52 -10.77 -7.89
C GLU A 6 9.05 -10.96 -8.27
N LEU A 7 8.64 -10.40 -9.40
CA LEU A 7 7.29 -10.54 -9.91
C LEU A 7 7.20 -11.82 -10.74
N SER A 8 6.18 -12.65 -10.47
CA SER A 8 5.92 -13.82 -11.30
C SER A 8 5.49 -13.41 -12.71
N PRO A 9 5.58 -14.30 -13.71
CA PRO A 9 5.00 -14.07 -15.02
C PRO A 9 3.50 -13.73 -14.96
N GLU A 10 2.74 -14.30 -14.01
CA GLU A 10 1.33 -13.96 -13.82
C GLU A 10 1.16 -12.53 -13.30
N ASP A 11 1.97 -12.11 -12.33
CA ASP A 11 1.98 -10.73 -11.81
C ASP A 11 2.22 -9.72 -12.96
N ILE A 12 3.24 -10.00 -13.79
CA ILE A 12 3.60 -9.15 -14.93
C ILE A 12 2.45 -9.09 -15.93
N ASN A 13 1.84 -10.23 -16.26
CA ASN A 13 0.71 -10.30 -17.17
C ASN A 13 -0.50 -9.53 -16.63
N LYS A 14 -0.82 -9.68 -15.34
CA LYS A 14 -1.92 -8.97 -14.68
C LYS A 14 -1.71 -7.46 -14.68
N ILE A 15 -0.49 -6.99 -14.41
CA ILE A 15 -0.16 -5.56 -14.46
C ILE A 15 -0.28 -5.02 -15.89
N ALA A 16 0.31 -5.73 -16.86
CA ALA A 16 0.31 -5.31 -18.26
C ALA A 16 -1.10 -5.27 -18.85
N SER A 17 -1.93 -6.29 -18.59
CA SER A 17 -3.32 -6.32 -19.05
C SER A 17 -4.13 -5.17 -18.45
N THR A 18 -4.02 -4.95 -17.14
CA THR A 18 -4.72 -3.86 -16.43
C THR A 18 -4.39 -2.48 -17.02
N TYR A 19 -3.10 -2.22 -17.27
CA TYR A 19 -2.67 -0.96 -17.90
C TYR A 19 -3.23 -0.79 -19.32
N HIS A 20 -3.19 -1.85 -20.13
CA HIS A 20 -3.72 -1.80 -21.49
C HIS A 20 -5.24 -1.64 -21.53
N SER A 21 -5.97 -2.28 -20.62
CA SER A 21 -7.41 -2.08 -20.46
C SER A 21 -7.74 -0.66 -19.99
N TRP A 22 -6.96 -0.07 -19.07
CA TRP A 22 -7.13 1.33 -18.66
C TRP A 22 -6.90 2.31 -19.80
N ARG A 23 -5.80 2.12 -20.54
CA ARG A 23 -5.47 2.99 -21.68
C ARG A 23 -6.50 2.88 -22.80
N ASP A 24 -6.98 1.67 -23.10
CA ASP A 24 -7.97 1.48 -24.14
C ASP A 24 -9.34 2.08 -23.72
N LEU A 25 -9.64 2.19 -22.41
CA LEU A 25 -10.80 2.95 -21.88
C LEU A 25 -10.73 4.46 -22.21
N SER A 26 -9.52 5.01 -22.31
CA SER A 26 -9.29 6.40 -22.74
C SER A 26 -9.39 6.63 -24.26
N LEU A 27 -9.67 5.59 -25.05
CA LEU A 27 -10.12 5.75 -26.43
C LEU A 27 -11.61 6.11 -26.45
N CYS A 28 -11.88 7.40 -26.30
CA CYS A 28 -13.20 8.01 -26.45
C CYS A 28 -13.91 7.60 -27.78
N PRO A 29 -15.26 7.63 -27.85
CA PRO A 29 -16.07 7.30 -29.02
C PRO A 29 -15.96 8.27 -30.22
N SER A 30 -14.93 9.12 -30.27
CA SER A 30 -14.65 10.03 -31.38
C SER A 30 -13.38 9.60 -32.11
N LYS A 31 -13.47 8.55 -32.92
CA LYS A 31 -12.57 8.34 -34.05
C LYS A 31 -13.31 8.54 -35.38
N ALA A 32 -13.82 9.74 -35.59
CA ALA A 32 -13.86 10.36 -36.91
C ALA A 32 -12.64 11.30 -36.98
N GLY A 33 -11.47 10.76 -37.33
CA GLY A 33 -10.24 11.55 -37.33
C GLY A 33 -8.99 10.69 -37.18
N THR A 34 -8.75 9.84 -38.17
CA THR A 34 -7.50 9.10 -38.34
C THR A 34 -6.35 10.07 -38.57
N LEU A 35 -5.31 9.99 -37.75
CA LEU A 35 -3.93 10.17 -38.25
C LEU A 35 -3.29 8.77 -38.30
N PRO A 36 -2.60 8.41 -39.39
CA PRO A 36 -2.02 7.09 -39.54
C PRO A 36 -0.91 6.97 -38.52
N ARG A 37 -1.09 6.06 -37.56
CA ARG A 37 -0.01 5.60 -36.71
C ARG A 37 0.98 4.91 -37.63
N GLU A 38 2.15 5.51 -37.84
CA GLU A 38 3.27 4.83 -38.49
C GLU A 38 3.44 3.46 -37.84
N GLU A 39 3.24 2.41 -38.63
CA GLU A 39 3.53 1.05 -38.26
C GLU A 39 5.05 0.93 -38.08
N LYS A 40 5.53 1.19 -36.87
CA LYS A 40 6.87 0.72 -36.50
C LYS A 40 6.89 -0.80 -36.73
N PRO A 41 7.86 -1.32 -37.49
CA PRO A 41 7.92 -2.75 -37.78
C PRO A 41 7.97 -3.54 -36.47
N PRO A 42 7.31 -4.72 -36.41
CA PRO A 42 7.29 -5.51 -35.21
C PRO A 42 8.73 -5.87 -34.82
N ARG A 43 9.13 -5.55 -33.59
CA ARG A 43 10.39 -6.06 -33.04
C ARG A 43 10.31 -7.58 -33.04
N PRO A 44 11.39 -8.30 -33.39
CA PRO A 44 11.42 -9.75 -33.41
C PRO A 44 11.60 -10.28 -31.99
N HIS A 45 10.62 -10.03 -31.12
CA HIS A 45 10.47 -10.77 -29.89
C HIS A 45 9.04 -11.27 -29.85
N LYS A 46 8.90 -12.57 -29.63
CA LYS A 46 7.69 -13.37 -29.84
C LYS A 46 6.46 -12.62 -29.36
N ALA A 47 5.51 -12.43 -30.27
CA ALA A 47 4.22 -11.84 -29.97
C ALA A 47 3.43 -12.82 -29.11
N ASP A 48 3.67 -12.79 -27.81
CA ASP A 48 2.74 -13.33 -26.83
C ASP A 48 1.53 -12.38 -26.86
N THR A 49 0.66 -12.63 -27.84
CA THR A 49 -0.58 -11.89 -28.04
C THR A 49 -1.53 -12.34 -26.93
N HIS A 50 -1.39 -11.73 -25.77
CA HIS A 50 -2.24 -12.05 -24.63
C HIS A 50 -3.66 -11.50 -24.87
N PRO A 51 -4.70 -12.24 -24.45
CA PRO A 51 -6.08 -11.84 -24.66
C PRO A 51 -6.36 -10.48 -24.02
N LYS A 52 -6.96 -9.57 -24.81
CA LYS A 52 -7.49 -8.30 -24.30
C LYS A 52 -8.78 -8.57 -23.52
N GLU A 53 -8.66 -8.89 -22.24
CA GLU A 53 -9.84 -9.06 -21.40
C GLU A 53 -10.27 -7.73 -20.79
N GLY A 54 -11.38 -7.21 -21.32
CA GLY A 54 -12.33 -6.38 -20.58
C GLY A 54 -11.99 -4.91 -20.36
N ASN A 55 -13.04 -4.16 -20.06
CA ASN A 55 -12.96 -2.76 -19.63
C ASN A 55 -12.27 -2.66 -18.26
N TYR A 56 -11.46 -1.63 -18.09
CA TYR A 56 -10.81 -1.30 -16.83
C TYR A 56 -11.80 -1.11 -15.67
N LYS A 57 -11.37 -1.52 -14.46
CA LYS A 57 -12.05 -1.27 -13.19
C LYS A 57 -11.02 -1.00 -12.11
N ASP A 58 -11.38 -0.13 -11.16
CA ASP A 58 -10.60 0.09 -9.95
C ASP A 58 -10.69 -1.16 -9.06
N ILE A 59 -9.54 -1.60 -8.51
CA ILE A 59 -9.41 -2.78 -7.66
C ILE A 59 -8.70 -2.35 -6.37
N PRO A 60 -9.34 -2.49 -5.19
CA PRO A 60 -8.74 -2.10 -3.93
C PRO A 60 -7.39 -2.79 -3.68
N GLY A 61 -6.39 -2.02 -3.24
CA GLY A 61 -5.02 -2.49 -3.03
C GLY A 61 -4.20 -2.73 -4.29
N PHE A 62 -4.75 -2.53 -5.50
CA PHE A 62 -4.08 -2.87 -6.76
C PHE A 62 -4.05 -1.74 -7.79
N CYS A 63 -5.20 -1.21 -8.22
CA CYS A 63 -5.24 -0.09 -9.17
C CYS A 63 -6.45 0.84 -8.94
N ALA A 64 -6.27 2.14 -9.20
CA ALA A 64 -7.34 3.12 -9.12
C ALA A 64 -7.11 4.27 -10.10
N SER A 65 -8.16 4.74 -10.76
CA SER A 65 -8.17 5.92 -11.64
C SER A 65 -8.92 7.07 -10.96
N VAL A 66 -8.17 8.01 -10.37
CA VAL A 66 -8.74 9.12 -9.59
C VAL A 66 -8.73 10.44 -10.37
N ALA A 67 -9.70 11.31 -10.08
CA ALA A 67 -9.75 12.66 -10.64
C ALA A 67 -8.67 13.57 -10.03
N MET A 68 -8.23 14.58 -10.79
CA MET A 68 -7.25 15.57 -10.34
C MET A 68 -7.68 16.33 -9.08
N SER A 69 -8.99 16.53 -8.87
CA SER A 69 -9.51 17.13 -7.64
C SER A 69 -9.17 16.31 -6.39
N LYS A 70 -9.23 14.97 -6.49
CA LYS A 70 -8.86 14.09 -5.38
C LYS A 70 -7.36 14.11 -5.09
N VAL A 71 -6.55 14.24 -6.14
CA VAL A 71 -5.10 14.41 -6.01
C VAL A 71 -4.78 15.73 -5.30
N ALA A 72 -5.49 16.81 -5.64
CA ALA A 72 -5.35 18.11 -4.98
C ALA A 72 -5.75 18.07 -3.49
N GLU A 73 -6.85 17.37 -3.16
CA GLU A 73 -7.28 17.14 -1.76
C GLU A 73 -6.21 16.41 -0.93
N LEU A 74 -5.41 15.56 -1.57
CA LEU A 74 -4.35 14.77 -0.93
C LEU A 74 -2.96 15.40 -1.06
N ASP A 75 -2.90 16.73 -1.23
CA ASP A 75 -1.68 17.55 -1.34
C ASP A 75 -0.74 17.11 -2.47
N TYR A 76 -1.29 16.56 -3.56
CA TYR A 76 -0.53 16.05 -4.71
C TYR A 76 0.48 14.93 -4.37
N VAL A 77 0.34 14.27 -3.21
CA VAL A 77 1.19 13.14 -2.82
C VAL A 77 0.76 11.89 -3.57
N LEU A 78 1.58 11.41 -4.52
CA LEU A 78 1.26 10.28 -5.40
C LEU A 78 1.63 8.89 -4.86
N THR A 79 1.69 8.72 -3.53
CA THR A 79 1.91 7.40 -2.93
C THR A 79 0.69 6.52 -3.20
N PRO A 80 0.81 5.38 -3.92
CA PRO A 80 -0.35 4.60 -4.38
C PRO A 80 -1.34 4.28 -3.26
N GLY A 81 -0.87 3.90 -2.07
CA GLY A 81 -1.71 3.56 -0.92
C GLY A 81 -2.71 4.64 -0.49
N ARG A 82 -2.51 5.92 -0.84
CA ARG A 82 -3.49 6.99 -0.59
C ARG A 82 -4.72 6.93 -1.51
N TYR A 83 -4.64 6.17 -2.61
CA TYR A 83 -5.65 6.15 -3.68
C TYR A 83 -6.28 4.77 -3.89
N VAL A 84 -5.48 3.70 -3.78
CA VAL A 84 -5.97 2.33 -4.08
C VAL A 84 -6.76 1.69 -2.94
N GLY A 85 -6.79 2.26 -1.74
CA GLY A 85 -7.43 1.62 -0.58
C GLY A 85 -6.77 0.29 -0.20
N LEU A 86 -7.42 -0.46 0.68
CA LEU A 86 -6.99 -1.80 1.09
C LEU A 86 -7.83 -2.84 0.35
N PRO A 87 -7.24 -3.99 -0.07
CA PRO A 87 -8.04 -5.10 -0.56
C PRO A 87 -9.09 -5.45 0.48
N GLY A 88 -10.32 -5.73 0.06
CA GLY A 88 -11.32 -6.25 0.96
C GLY A 88 -10.94 -7.68 1.32
N GLU A 89 -10.23 -7.85 2.43
CA GLU A 89 -10.02 -9.15 3.06
C GLU A 89 -10.78 -9.19 4.39
N GLU A 90 -11.38 -10.36 4.66
CA GLU A 90 -11.85 -10.80 5.97
C GLU A 90 -10.65 -10.86 6.91
N ASP A 91 -10.22 -9.70 7.41
CA ASP A 91 -9.11 -9.65 8.35
C ASP A 91 -9.66 -10.07 9.74
N ASP A 92 -9.24 -11.23 10.23
CA ASP A 92 -9.37 -11.67 11.65
C ASP A 92 -8.58 -10.72 12.61
N PHE A 93 -8.08 -9.60 12.09
CA PHE A 93 -7.40 -8.54 12.81
C PHE A 93 -8.40 -7.60 13.49
N ASP A 94 -8.77 -7.90 14.73
CA ASP A 94 -9.48 -6.94 15.58
C ASP A 94 -8.48 -5.94 16.20
N PHE A 95 -8.43 -4.75 15.59
CA PHE A 95 -7.64 -3.63 16.12
C PHE A 95 -8.00 -3.30 17.58
N ASN A 96 -9.28 -3.32 17.93
CA ASN A 96 -9.73 -2.97 19.28
C ASN A 96 -9.25 -3.98 20.30
N GLU A 97 -9.29 -5.28 19.98
CA GLU A 97 -8.78 -6.33 20.85
C GLU A 97 -7.27 -6.16 21.09
N ARG A 98 -6.49 -6.05 20.00
CA ARG A 98 -5.04 -5.90 20.07
C ARG A 98 -4.62 -4.63 20.78
N PHE A 99 -5.25 -3.51 20.46
CA PHE A 99 -4.97 -2.22 21.09
C PHE A 99 -5.31 -2.26 22.58
N SER A 100 -6.44 -2.87 22.95
CA SER A 100 -6.84 -2.99 24.36
C SER A 100 -5.88 -3.87 25.16
N ALA A 101 -5.43 -4.99 24.59
CA ALA A 101 -4.42 -5.86 25.21
C ALA A 101 -3.09 -5.11 25.41
N LEU A 102 -2.61 -4.40 24.38
CA LEU A 102 -1.39 -3.59 24.46
C LEU A 102 -1.50 -2.45 25.47
N LYS A 103 -2.64 -1.76 25.51
CA LYS A 103 -2.89 -0.68 26.47
C LYS A 103 -2.86 -1.21 27.91
N LYS A 104 -3.50 -2.34 28.16
CA LYS A 104 -3.46 -2.99 29.47
C LYS A 104 -2.04 -3.34 29.89
N GLN A 105 -1.25 -3.91 28.98
CA GLN A 105 0.15 -4.23 29.23
C GLN A 105 0.98 -2.98 29.54
N LEU A 106 0.76 -1.88 28.81
CA LEU A 106 1.41 -0.59 29.08
C LEU A 106 1.05 -0.05 30.47
N ASP A 107 -0.23 -0.09 30.84
CA ASP A 107 -0.69 0.37 32.16
C ASP A 107 -0.09 -0.46 33.31
N GLU A 108 0.09 -1.76 33.11
CA GLU A 108 0.78 -2.65 34.07
C GLU A 108 2.27 -2.29 34.21
N GLN A 109 2.95 -2.03 33.08
CA GLN A 109 4.35 -1.62 33.08
C GLN A 109 4.57 -0.27 33.77
N LEU A 110 3.66 0.69 33.61
CA LEU A 110 3.73 1.99 34.29
C LEU A 110 3.60 1.86 35.81
N LYS A 111 2.76 0.93 36.29
CA LYS A 111 2.65 0.67 37.74
C LYS A 111 3.92 0.03 38.30
N GLU A 112 4.51 -0.92 37.57
CA GLU A 112 5.76 -1.54 38.00
C GLU A 112 6.92 -0.55 37.97
N GLU A 113 6.95 0.38 37.02
CA GLU A 113 7.92 1.47 36.96
C GLU A 113 7.90 2.32 38.24
N VAL A 114 6.72 2.74 38.69
CA VAL A 114 6.56 3.52 39.93
C VAL A 114 7.07 2.73 41.13
N ARG A 115 6.66 1.45 41.25
CA ARG A 115 7.07 0.58 42.35
C ARG A 115 8.59 0.39 42.41
N LEU A 116 9.21 0.14 41.26
CA LEU A 116 10.66 -0.05 41.16
C LEU A 116 11.40 1.24 41.48
N ASN A 117 10.91 2.40 41.02
CA ASN A 117 11.50 3.69 41.35
C ASN A 117 11.46 4.00 42.86
N GLU A 118 10.36 3.67 43.54
CA GLU A 118 10.26 3.81 44.99
C GLU A 118 11.29 2.93 45.69
N LEU A 119 11.38 1.65 45.30
CA LEU A 119 12.34 0.71 45.86
C LEU A 119 13.81 1.15 45.61
N ILE A 120 14.09 1.70 44.42
CA ILE A 120 15.41 2.26 44.11
C ILE A 120 15.74 3.41 45.05
N LYS A 121 14.80 4.34 45.28
CA LYS A 121 15.01 5.48 46.19
C LYS A 121 15.25 5.02 47.63
N GLU A 122 14.48 4.05 48.12
CA GLU A 122 14.67 3.47 49.45
C GLU A 122 16.05 2.82 49.59
N ASN A 123 16.45 2.03 48.60
CA ASN A 123 17.76 1.37 48.59
C ASN A 123 18.91 2.38 48.55
N LEU A 124 18.80 3.44 47.73
CA LEU A 124 19.80 4.50 47.64
C LEU A 124 19.93 5.28 48.96
N ALA A 125 18.82 5.51 49.68
CA ALA A 125 18.83 6.17 50.98
C ALA A 125 19.60 5.38 52.05
N ASN A 126 19.66 4.05 51.92
CA ASN A 126 20.37 3.17 52.84
C ASN A 126 21.88 3.08 52.57
N ILE A 127 22.38 3.63 51.45
CA ILE A 127 23.80 3.63 51.12
C ILE A 127 24.48 4.78 51.85
N LYS A 128 25.38 4.45 52.78
CA LYS A 128 26.27 5.43 53.43
C LYS A 128 27.50 5.64 52.57
N LEU A 129 27.75 6.88 52.16
CA LEU A 129 29.03 7.27 51.59
C LEU A 129 30.03 7.37 52.74
N ASN A 130 31.12 6.59 52.66
CA ASN A 130 32.26 6.82 53.52
C ASN A 130 33.06 7.97 52.88
N ASP A 131 33.11 9.12 53.56
CA ASP A 131 34.02 10.23 53.23
C ASP A 131 35.48 9.90 53.61
#